data_AF-A0A915J353-F1
#
_entry.id   AF-A0A915J353-F1
#
_cell.length_a   1.000
_cell.length_b   1.000
_cell.length_c   1.000
_cell.angle_alpha   90.00
_cell.angle_beta   90.00
_cell.angle_gamma   90.00
#
_symmetry.space_group_name_H-M   'P 1'
#
loop_
_entity.id
_entity.type
_entity.pdbx_description
1 polymer ?
#
loop_
_entity_poly.entity_id
_entity_poly.type
_entity_poly.pdbx_seq_one_letter_code
_entity_poly.pdbx_strand_id
1 'polypeptide(L)' 'MADLAVGGRCKCNGHASRCVYDKLGKMVCDCKHNTAGSDCEKCKPYFADRPWGRATSEDAHQCM' A
#
# COMPACT_ATOMS: atom_id res chain seq x y z
N MET A 1 25.09 7.86 26.00
CA MET A 1 23.92 8.29 25.21
C MET A 1 23.25 7.03 24.68
N ALA A 2 21.94 6.88 24.88
CA ALA A 2 21.21 5.73 24.36
C ALA A 2 20.76 6.05 22.93
N ASP A 3 21.16 5.20 21.97
CA ASP A 3 20.68 5.25 20.59
C ASP A 3 19.41 4.40 20.48
N LEU A 4 18.33 4.99 19.96
CA LEU A 4 17.07 4.27 19.74
C LEU A 4 16.89 4.02 18.24
N ALA A 5 17.12 2.78 17.83
CA ALA A 5 16.84 2.32 16.48
C ALA A 5 15.46 1.66 16.39
N VAL A 6 14.62 2.13 15.45
CA VAL A 6 13.32 1.53 15.15
C VAL A 6 13.35 0.98 13.72
N GLY A 7 13.34 -0.35 13.61
CA GLY A 7 13.21 -1.05 12.34
C GLY A 7 11.75 -1.23 11.95
N GLY A 8 11.39 -0.91 10.70
CA GLY A 8 10.03 -1.07 10.21
C GLY A 8 9.94 -0.99 8.69
N ARG A 9 8.80 -1.40 8.13
CA ARG A 9 8.47 -1.21 6.72
C ARG A 9 7.17 -0.45 6.60
N CYS A 10 6.97 0.22 5.47
CA CYS A 10 5.66 0.74 5.13
C CYS A 10 4.59 -0.36 5.01
N LYS A 11 3.40 -0.09 5.53
CA LYS A 11 2.27 -1.00 5.50
C LYS A 11 1.46 -0.81 4.20
N CYS A 12 1.95 -1.35 3.09
CA CYS A 12 1.28 -1.20 1.79
C CYS A 12 0.30 -2.34 1.43
N ASN A 13 -0.10 -3.16 2.41
CA ASN A 13 -0.94 -4.35 2.21
C ASN A 13 -0.45 -5.30 1.09
N GLY A 14 0.86 -5.30 0.80
CA GLY A 14 1.45 -6.10 -0.28
C GLY A 14 1.14 -5.61 -1.70
N HIS A 15 0.51 -4.44 -1.88
CA HIS A 15 0.23 -3.86 -3.18
C HIS A 15 1.22 -2.77 -3.61
N ALA A 16 2.31 -2.55 -2.87
CA ALA A 16 3.40 -1.66 -3.29
C ALA A 16 4.76 -2.21 -2.86
N SER A 17 5.79 -1.92 -3.65
CA SER A 17 7.19 -2.28 -3.37
C SER A 17 7.97 -1.18 -2.66
N ARG A 18 7.44 0.06 -2.63
CA ARG A 18 8.10 1.22 -2.02
C ARG A 18 7.10 2.26 -1.51
N CYS A 19 7.60 3.12 -0.64
CA CYS A 19 6.93 4.34 -0.20
C CYS A 19 7.55 5.58 -0.83
N VAL A 20 6.72 6.60 -1.03
CA VAL A 20 7.08 7.91 -1.56
C VAL A 20 6.47 9.00 -0.68
N TYR A 21 7.04 10.20 -0.70
CA TYR A 21 6.41 11.36 -0.09
C TYR A 21 5.39 11.97 -1.06
N ASP A 22 4.15 12.14 -0.60
CA ASP A 22 3.12 12.86 -1.34
C ASP A 22 3.40 14.38 -1.33
N LYS A 23 2.66 15.15 -2.14
CA LYS A 23 2.72 16.63 -2.20
C LYS A 23 2.54 17.30 -0.83
N LEU A 24 1.84 16.66 0.10
CA LEU A 24 1.64 17.13 1.47
C LEU A 24 2.76 16.71 2.45
N GLY A 25 3.84 16.08 1.96
CA GLY A 25 4.96 15.61 2.78
C GLY A 25 4.64 14.36 3.61
N LYS A 26 3.53 13.67 3.33
CA LYS A 26 3.17 12.42 4.01
C LYS A 26 3.78 11.23 3.28
N MET A 27 4.33 10.28 4.03
CA MET A 27 4.82 9.02 3.46
C MET A 27 3.64 8.12 3.10
N VAL A 28 3.51 7.81 1.82
CA VAL A 28 2.43 7.00 1.25
C VAL A 28 3.01 5.89 0.36
N CYS A 29 2.26 4.81 0.17
CA CYS A 29 2.66 3.72 -0.69
C CYS A 29 2.53 4.06 -2.19
N ASP A 30 3.49 3.63 -3.02
CA ASP A 30 3.40 3.69 -4.49
C ASP A 30 2.51 2.55 -5.02
N CYS A 31 1.20 2.66 -4.76
CA CYS A 31 0.23 1.58 -4.96
C CYS A 31 0.16 1.04 -6.41
N LYS A 32 0.16 -0.29 -6.52
CA LYS A 32 -0.03 -1.10 -7.73
C LYS A 32 -1.32 -1.93 -7.64
N HIS A 33 -1.52 -2.86 -8.56
CA HIS A 33 -2.68 -3.79 -8.53
C HIS A 33 -4.05 -3.09 -8.49
N ASN A 34 -4.14 -1.93 -9.16
CA ASN A 34 -5.32 -1.05 -9.17
C ASN A 34 -5.85 -0.64 -7.78
N THR A 35 -4.98 -0.65 -6.77
CA THR A 35 -5.29 -0.15 -5.43
C THR A 35 -4.96 1.34 -5.29
N ALA A 36 -5.54 1.96 -4.27
CA ALA A 36 -5.41 3.36 -3.90
C ALA A 36 -5.51 3.51 -2.37
N GLY A 37 -5.28 4.72 -1.88
CA GLY A 37 -5.17 5.00 -0.44
C GLY A 37 -3.71 5.12 0.01
N SER A 38 -3.50 5.52 1.26
CA SER A 38 -2.15 5.76 1.81
C SER A 38 -1.40 4.43 1.96
N ASP A 39 -2.14 3.39 2.33
CA ASP A 39 -1.66 2.03 2.60
C ASP A 39 -2.10 1.03 1.51
N CYS A 40 -2.65 1.52 0.39
CA CYS A 40 -3.26 0.68 -0.65
C CYS A 40 -4.48 -0.14 -0.15
N GLU A 41 -5.30 0.49 0.70
CA GLU A 41 -6.41 -0.14 1.44
C GLU A 41 -7.76 -0.12 0.72
N LYS A 42 -7.80 0.39 -0.51
CA LYS A 42 -9.02 0.47 -1.32
C LYS A 42 -8.71 0.27 -2.79
N CYS A 43 -9.72 -0.05 -3.58
CA CYS A 43 -9.60 -0.06 -5.03
C CYS A 43 -9.65 1.35 -5.62
N LYS A 44 -9.02 1.53 -6.78
CA LYS A 44 -9.18 2.73 -7.60
C LYS A 44 -10.64 2.85 -8.07
N PRO A 45 -11.12 4.08 -8.35
CA PRO A 45 -12.38 4.26 -9.06
C PRO A 45 -12.39 3.41 -10.33
N TYR A 46 -13.53 2.77 -10.62
CA TYR A 46 -13.74 1.88 -11.77
C TYR A 46 -13.07 0.50 -11.71
N PHE A 47 -12.38 0.14 -10.61
CA PHE A 47 -11.81 -1.19 -10.38
C PHE A 47 -12.43 -1.85 -9.13
N ALA A 48 -13.75 -1.79 -9.00
CA ALA A 48 -14.48 -2.29 -7.83
C ALA A 48 -15.45 -3.42 -8.19
N ASP A 49 -15.16 -4.20 -9.22
CA ASP A 49 -15.97 -5.35 -9.65
C ASP A 49 -15.97 -6.46 -8.59
N ARG A 50 -14.88 -6.55 -7.82
CA ARG A 50 -14.73 -7.42 -6.66
C ARG A 50 -14.33 -6.63 -5.41
N PRO A 51 -14.65 -7.12 -4.20
CA PRO A 51 -14.19 -6.49 -2.96
C PRO A 51 -12.66 -6.45 -2.92
N TRP A 52 -12.13 -5.37 -2.35
CA TRP A 52 -10.70 -5.25 -2.08
C TRP A 52 -10.24 -6.37 -1.13
N GLY A 53 -9.06 -6.91 -1.38
CA GLY A 53 -8.39 -7.86 -0.50
C GLY A 53 -6.90 -7.55 -0.41
N ARG A 54 -6.31 -7.78 0.77
CA ARG A 54 -4.86 -7.66 0.97
C ARG A 54 -4.15 -8.74 0.16
N ALA A 55 -3.04 -8.38 -0.50
CA ALA A 55 -2.19 -9.36 -1.17
C ALA A 55 -1.62 -10.40 -0.19
N THR A 56 -1.65 -11.66 -0.61
CA THR A 56 -1.03 -12.79 0.08
C THR A 56 0.22 -13.25 -0.69
N SER A 57 0.92 -14.25 -0.16
CA SER A 57 2.02 -14.90 -0.89
C SER A 57 1.56 -15.67 -2.13
N GLU A 58 0.27 -16.02 -2.21
CA GLU A 58 -0.29 -16.85 -3.27
C GLU A 58 -1.06 -16.02 -4.30
N ASP A 59 -1.81 -14.99 -3.86
CA ASP A 59 -2.60 -14.12 -4.73
C ASP A 59 -2.36 -12.63 -4.44
N ALA A 60 -2.17 -11.86 -5.50
CA ALA A 60 -1.95 -10.42 -5.41
C ALA A 60 -3.21 -9.63 -5.00
N HIS A 61 -4.39 -10.26 -5.05
CA HIS A 61 -5.70 -9.67 -4.78
C HIS A 61 -5.91 -8.31 -5.49
N GLN A 62 -5.48 -8.23 -6.75
CA GLN A 62 -5.59 -7.01 -7.53
C GLN A 62 -7.05 -6.57 -7.75
N CYS A 63 -7.30 -5.27 -7.67
CA CYS A 63 -8.60 -4.72 -7.98
C CYS A 63 -8.88 -4.82 -9.48
N MET A 64 -10.13 -5.14 -9.82
CA MET A 64 -10.62 -5.37 -11.19
C MET A 64 -11.81 -4.46 -11.45
#